data_AF-A0A2E7CZD5-F1
#
_entry.id   AF-A0A2E7CZD5-F1
#
_cell.length_a   1.000
_cell.length_b   1.000
_cell.length_c   1.000
_cell.angle_alpha   90.00
_cell.angle_beta   90.00
_cell.angle_gamma   90.00
#
_symmetry.space_group_name_H-M   'P 1'
#
loop_
_entity.id
_entity.type
_entity.pdbx_description
1 polymer ?
#
loop_
_entity_poly.entity_id
_entity_poly.type
_entity_poly.pdbx_seq_one_letter_code
_entity_poly.pdbx_strand_id
1 'polypeptide(L)'
;MLLSHLLYDDGLLALPPKEAEARLAEDAKSELAALRKTLEDRKADAQKIDVTMAHALQEAKSRDLPIYLAGNPAKHGDVAARSMPAIFTSGQRQAFNSNGSGRLELANALASAENPLTARVIVNRVWAGHFGYGLVRTPSNFGQVGERPSHPGLLDYLAVWFVEKSWSLKKLHRLILQSATYQQASSFDAKNYEADPENRLLWRMNRRRLEIEPWRDAMLAVSGELDLTLGGPSKKLDDANNKRRTLYGFVSRHRLDELLRLFDFPDPNITSARRTTTTVPLQQLFVLNSEFMMRRARALATRLKKDDMADDSEQVKFAYRLVYGRSPVPAELELGVQFLQSVDEDKESKINALEQFALALLSSNEFMFLD
;
A
#
# COMPACT_ATOMS: atom_id res chain seq x y z
N MET A 1 -24.82 -22.23 -52.41
CA MET A 1 -24.67 -22.94 -51.13
C MET A 1 -23.99 -24.31 -51.25
N LEU A 2 -24.21 -25.10 -52.32
CA LEU A 2 -23.55 -26.42 -52.44
C LEU A 2 -22.05 -26.32 -52.76
N LEU A 3 -21.65 -25.39 -53.64
CA LEU A 3 -20.23 -25.16 -53.98
C LEU A 3 -19.40 -24.68 -52.77
N SER A 4 -19.98 -23.86 -51.90
CA SER A 4 -19.31 -23.35 -50.71
C SER A 4 -19.05 -24.45 -49.67
N HIS A 5 -19.92 -25.46 -49.57
CA HIS A 5 -19.69 -26.61 -48.68
C HIS A 5 -18.69 -27.64 -49.26
N LEU A 6 -18.46 -27.63 -50.58
CA LEU A 6 -17.51 -28.55 -51.23
C LEU A 6 -16.08 -28.01 -51.26
N LEU A 7 -15.89 -26.69 -51.36
CA LEU A 7 -14.61 -26.06 -51.71
C LEU A 7 -13.97 -25.19 -50.60
N TYR A 8 -14.67 -24.85 -49.52
CA TYR A 8 -14.09 -24.10 -48.39
C TYR A 8 -13.43 -25.02 -47.36
N ASP A 9 -12.60 -24.46 -46.47
CA ASP A 9 -11.63 -25.11 -45.56
C ASP A 9 -11.98 -26.50 -44.95
N ASP A 10 -13.27 -26.83 -44.73
CA ASP A 10 -13.73 -28.12 -44.18
C ASP A 10 -14.49 -29.03 -45.20
N GLY A 11 -14.48 -28.68 -46.49
CA GLY A 11 -15.20 -29.37 -47.57
C GLY A 11 -14.45 -30.58 -48.15
N LEU A 12 -15.19 -31.49 -48.79
CA LEU A 12 -14.64 -32.75 -49.35
C LEU A 12 -13.53 -32.53 -50.40
N LEU A 13 -13.51 -31.38 -51.07
CA LEU A 13 -12.51 -30.97 -52.05
C LEU A 13 -11.64 -29.79 -51.55
N ALA A 14 -11.71 -29.49 -50.25
CA ALA A 14 -10.90 -28.43 -49.66
C ALA A 14 -9.43 -28.83 -49.64
N LEU A 15 -8.58 -27.95 -50.14
CA LEU A 15 -7.13 -28.08 -50.00
C LEU A 15 -6.72 -27.45 -48.67
N PRO A 16 -6.11 -28.22 -47.74
CA PRO A 16 -5.61 -27.65 -46.50
C PRO A 16 -4.62 -26.52 -46.81
N PRO A 17 -4.63 -25.40 -46.08
CA PRO A 17 -3.75 -24.26 -46.34
C PRO A 17 -2.26 -24.63 -46.39
N LYS A 18 -1.84 -25.66 -45.64
CA LYS A 18 -0.47 -26.19 -45.60
C LYS A 18 -0.07 -26.97 -46.85
N GLU A 19 -1.02 -27.53 -47.60
CA GLU A 19 -0.77 -28.32 -48.81
C GLU A 19 -0.97 -27.50 -50.10
N ALA A 20 -1.74 -26.40 -50.02
CA ALA A 20 -2.01 -25.52 -51.13
C ALA A 20 -0.72 -24.92 -51.73
N GLU A 21 0.24 -24.52 -50.89
CA GLU A 21 1.51 -23.92 -51.34
C GLU A 21 2.36 -24.86 -52.19
N ALA A 22 2.35 -26.16 -51.89
CA ALA A 22 3.13 -27.13 -52.65
C ALA A 22 2.62 -27.29 -54.09
N ARG A 23 1.31 -27.05 -54.31
CA ARG A 23 0.61 -27.24 -55.59
C ARG A 23 0.45 -25.98 -56.43
N LEU A 24 0.92 -24.83 -55.94
CA LEU A 24 0.99 -23.62 -56.75
C LEU A 24 1.98 -23.78 -57.91
N ALA A 25 1.66 -23.17 -59.05
CA ALA A 25 2.58 -23.03 -60.17
C ALA A 25 3.78 -22.14 -59.77
N GLU A 26 4.91 -22.29 -60.46
CA GLU A 26 6.19 -21.62 -60.14
C GLU A 26 6.06 -20.08 -60.05
N ASP A 27 5.29 -19.49 -60.96
CA ASP A 27 4.95 -18.07 -60.99
C ASP A 27 4.18 -17.64 -59.73
N ALA A 28 3.13 -18.36 -59.37
CA ALA A 28 2.32 -18.10 -58.18
C ALA A 28 3.09 -18.32 -56.87
N LYS A 29 4.05 -19.28 -56.85
CA LYS A 29 4.97 -19.47 -55.70
C LYS A 29 5.89 -18.27 -55.51
N SER A 30 6.41 -17.71 -56.60
CA SER A 30 7.27 -16.52 -56.57
C SER A 30 6.50 -15.29 -56.06
N GLU A 31 5.24 -15.13 -56.49
CA GLU A 31 4.37 -14.03 -56.06
C GLU A 31 4.00 -14.16 -54.57
N LEU A 32 3.67 -15.36 -54.11
CA LEU A 32 3.39 -15.63 -52.69
C LEU A 32 4.61 -15.37 -51.80
N ALA A 33 5.81 -15.71 -52.26
CA ALA A 33 7.05 -15.39 -51.56
C ALA A 33 7.29 -13.87 -51.48
N ALA A 34 7.03 -13.14 -52.57
CA ALA A 34 7.14 -11.68 -52.60
C ALA A 34 6.10 -11.00 -51.68
N LEU A 35 4.86 -11.49 -51.65
CA LEU A 35 3.81 -10.99 -50.75
C LEU A 35 4.14 -11.27 -49.28
N ARG A 36 4.69 -12.44 -48.95
CA ARG A 36 5.16 -12.76 -47.60
C ARG A 36 6.29 -11.85 -47.16
N LYS A 37 7.28 -11.65 -48.04
CA LYS A 37 8.37 -10.72 -47.77
C LYS A 37 7.85 -9.31 -47.52
N THR A 38 6.93 -8.83 -48.36
CA THR A 38 6.27 -7.53 -48.19
C THR A 38 5.50 -7.43 -46.88
N LEU A 39 4.84 -8.51 -46.45
CA LEU A 39 4.10 -8.57 -45.19
C LEU A 39 5.05 -8.52 -43.98
N GLU A 40 6.18 -9.22 -44.04
CA GLU A 40 7.20 -9.19 -42.98
C GLU A 40 7.92 -7.83 -42.93
N ASP A 41 8.27 -7.25 -44.08
CA ASP A 41 8.85 -5.90 -44.17
C ASP A 41 7.86 -4.86 -43.59
N ARG A 42 6.57 -4.96 -43.93
CA ARG A 42 5.53 -4.11 -43.36
C ARG A 42 5.29 -4.34 -41.87
N LYS A 43 5.45 -5.56 -41.35
CA LYS A 43 5.38 -5.82 -39.89
C LYS A 43 6.59 -5.23 -39.16
N ALA A 44 7.76 -5.25 -39.79
CA ALA A 44 8.98 -4.65 -39.24
C ALA A 44 8.88 -3.10 -39.23
N ASP A 45 8.32 -2.52 -40.30
CA ASP A 45 8.10 -1.08 -40.41
C ASP A 45 6.88 -0.57 -39.62
N ALA A 46 5.91 -1.45 -39.36
CA ALA A 46 4.75 -1.10 -38.56
C ALA A 46 5.20 -0.80 -37.12
N GLN A 47 5.01 0.45 -36.70
CA GLN A 47 5.15 0.81 -35.29
C GLN A 47 4.26 -0.12 -34.46
N LYS A 48 4.88 -0.77 -33.47
CA LYS A 48 4.19 -1.65 -32.54
C LYS A 48 3.06 -0.85 -31.89
N ILE A 49 1.82 -1.16 -32.24
CA ILE A 49 0.65 -0.57 -31.59
C ILE A 49 0.67 -1.10 -30.15
N ASP A 50 1.09 -0.26 -29.21
CA ASP A 50 1.05 -0.60 -27.80
C ASP A 50 -0.39 -0.50 -27.31
N VAL A 51 -1.15 -1.56 -27.53
CA VAL A 51 -2.49 -1.68 -26.96
C VAL A 51 -2.32 -1.88 -25.47
N THR A 52 -2.69 -0.87 -24.69
CA THR A 52 -2.71 -0.98 -23.23
C THR A 52 -3.76 -2.02 -22.84
N MET A 53 -3.30 -3.24 -22.55
CA MET A 53 -4.16 -4.33 -22.13
C MET A 53 -4.43 -4.22 -20.63
N ALA A 54 -5.70 -4.06 -20.25
CA ALA A 54 -6.14 -4.18 -18.88
C ALA A 54 -6.79 -5.56 -18.68
N HIS A 55 -6.39 -6.26 -17.62
CA HIS A 55 -7.10 -7.47 -17.22
C HIS A 55 -8.47 -7.05 -16.69
N ALA A 56 -9.54 -7.42 -17.41
CA ALA A 56 -10.90 -7.23 -16.97
C ALA A 56 -11.48 -8.56 -16.48
N LEU A 57 -12.28 -8.51 -15.42
CA LEU A 57 -13.11 -9.63 -14.99
C LEU A 57 -14.49 -9.44 -15.61
N GLN A 58 -14.95 -10.41 -16.39
CA GLN A 58 -16.33 -10.45 -16.87
C GLN A 58 -17.19 -11.22 -15.86
N GLU A 59 -18.41 -10.74 -15.60
CA GLU A 59 -19.34 -11.48 -14.75
C GLU A 59 -19.75 -12.78 -15.44
N ALA A 60 -19.65 -13.89 -14.70
CA ALA A 60 -20.23 -15.16 -15.11
C ALA A 60 -21.76 -15.15 -14.92
N LYS A 61 -22.46 -16.12 -15.51
CA LYS A 61 -23.90 -16.32 -15.28
C LYS A 61 -24.17 -16.46 -13.79
N SER A 62 -24.94 -15.52 -13.25
CA SER A 62 -25.32 -15.48 -11.85
C SER A 62 -26.45 -16.46 -11.56
N ARG A 63 -26.40 -17.09 -10.38
CA ARG A 63 -27.44 -17.97 -9.89
C ARG A 63 -27.44 -17.97 -8.37
N ASP A 64 -28.60 -18.24 -7.80
CA ASP A 64 -28.70 -18.60 -6.39
C ASP A 64 -28.03 -19.96 -6.16
N LEU A 65 -27.44 -20.14 -4.97
CA LEU A 65 -26.68 -21.35 -4.65
C LEU A 65 -27.41 -22.16 -3.58
N PRO A 66 -27.48 -23.50 -3.70
CA PRO A 66 -27.96 -24.35 -2.63
C PRO A 66 -26.99 -24.29 -1.44
N ILE A 67 -27.52 -24.34 -0.23
CA ILE A 67 -26.73 -24.46 0.99
C ILE A 67 -26.06 -25.84 0.98
N TYR A 68 -24.74 -25.88 1.13
CA TYR A 68 -24.01 -27.15 1.28
C TYR A 68 -24.08 -27.63 2.72
N LEU A 69 -24.87 -28.68 2.96
CA LEU A 69 -25.10 -29.23 4.29
C LEU A 69 -23.79 -29.80 4.85
N ALA A 70 -23.39 -29.32 6.03
CA ALA A 70 -22.10 -29.62 6.65
C ALA A 70 -20.89 -29.36 5.73
N GLY A 71 -21.01 -28.42 4.78
CA GLY A 71 -19.93 -28.07 3.85
C GLY A 71 -19.67 -29.08 2.73
N ASN A 72 -20.51 -30.12 2.59
CA ASN A 72 -20.36 -31.12 1.54
C ASN A 72 -21.00 -30.63 0.21
N PRO A 73 -20.21 -30.39 -0.87
CA PRO A 73 -20.75 -29.90 -2.13
C PRO A 73 -21.74 -30.86 -2.81
N ALA A 74 -21.75 -32.14 -2.46
CA ALA A 74 -22.68 -33.13 -2.99
C ALA A 74 -24.01 -33.20 -2.22
N LYS A 75 -24.10 -32.61 -1.02
CA LYS A 75 -25.32 -32.58 -0.20
C LYS A 75 -25.94 -31.18 -0.23
N HIS A 76 -26.93 -31.00 -1.08
CA HIS A 76 -27.66 -29.75 -1.23
C HIS A 76 -28.83 -29.67 -0.24
N GLY A 77 -28.92 -28.55 0.48
CA GLY A 77 -30.11 -28.12 1.21
C GLY A 77 -30.86 -27.03 0.43
N ASP A 78 -31.59 -26.19 1.16
CA ASP A 78 -32.39 -25.11 0.57
C ASP A 78 -31.54 -24.13 -0.26
N VAL A 79 -32.14 -23.58 -1.31
CA VAL A 79 -31.51 -22.56 -2.15
C VAL A 79 -31.44 -21.24 -1.38
N ALA A 80 -30.22 -20.73 -1.19
CA ALA A 80 -30.01 -19.42 -0.61
C ALA A 80 -30.10 -18.35 -1.70
N ALA A 81 -31.22 -17.61 -1.69
CA ALA A 81 -31.39 -16.46 -2.57
C ALA A 81 -30.32 -15.39 -2.30
N ARG A 82 -29.76 -14.82 -3.37
CA ARG A 82 -28.86 -13.67 -3.28
C ARG A 82 -29.60 -12.51 -2.62
N SER A 83 -29.15 -12.13 -1.43
CA SER A 83 -29.80 -11.13 -0.58
C SER A 83 -28.81 -10.61 0.45
N MET A 84 -29.18 -9.52 1.13
CA MET A 84 -28.47 -9.11 2.34
C MET A 84 -28.61 -10.18 3.44
N PRO A 85 -27.55 -10.48 4.20
CA PRO A 85 -27.65 -11.38 5.34
C PRO A 85 -28.72 -10.92 6.34
N ALA A 86 -29.55 -11.86 6.82
CA ALA A 86 -30.67 -11.58 7.72
C ALA A 86 -30.32 -10.74 8.97
N ILE A 87 -29.09 -10.89 9.47
CA ILE A 87 -28.61 -10.14 10.64
C ILE A 87 -28.60 -8.62 10.40
N PHE A 88 -28.47 -8.19 9.14
CA PHE A 88 -28.49 -6.78 8.76
C PHE A 88 -29.87 -6.28 8.33
N THR A 89 -30.87 -7.17 8.28
CA THR A 89 -32.23 -6.84 7.83
C THR A 89 -33.29 -7.24 8.86
N SER A 90 -32.90 -7.41 10.12
CA SER A 90 -33.80 -7.82 11.21
C SER A 90 -34.61 -9.09 10.87
N GLY A 91 -34.00 -10.02 10.13
CA GLY A 91 -34.63 -11.27 9.68
C GLY A 91 -35.40 -11.17 8.36
N GLN A 92 -35.69 -9.98 7.86
CA GLN A 92 -36.44 -9.77 6.62
C GLN A 92 -35.49 -9.77 5.41
N ARG A 93 -35.14 -10.95 4.90
CA ARG A 93 -34.31 -11.02 3.67
C ARG A 93 -35.16 -10.73 2.46
N GLN A 94 -34.76 -9.73 1.68
CA GLN A 94 -35.30 -9.47 0.35
C GLN A 94 -34.30 -9.95 -0.69
N ALA A 95 -34.76 -10.82 -1.60
CA ALA A 95 -33.94 -11.29 -2.71
C ALA A 95 -33.61 -10.12 -3.65
N PHE A 96 -32.39 -10.13 -4.18
CA PHE A 96 -31.98 -9.19 -5.22
C PHE A 96 -32.64 -9.61 -6.55
N ASN A 97 -33.45 -8.71 -7.12
CA ASN A 97 -34.26 -8.98 -8.30
C ASN A 97 -33.55 -8.67 -9.64
N SER A 98 -32.22 -8.58 -9.65
CA SER A 98 -31.47 -8.15 -10.83
C SER A 98 -30.98 -9.29 -11.72
N ASN A 99 -30.87 -9.00 -13.01
CA ASN A 99 -30.30 -9.87 -14.03
C ASN A 99 -28.77 -10.04 -13.89
N GLY A 100 -28.12 -9.31 -12.97
CA GLY A 100 -26.67 -9.32 -12.73
C GLY A 100 -26.28 -10.28 -11.61
N SER A 101 -25.04 -10.16 -11.11
CA SER A 101 -24.53 -11.01 -10.02
C SER A 101 -25.16 -10.76 -8.63
N GLY A 102 -25.79 -9.61 -8.39
CA GLY A 102 -26.20 -9.18 -7.04
C GLY A 102 -25.12 -8.38 -6.30
N ARG A 103 -23.91 -8.24 -6.87
CA ARG A 103 -22.79 -7.54 -6.22
C ARG A 103 -23.01 -6.05 -6.11
N LEU A 104 -23.65 -5.42 -7.10
CA LEU A 104 -23.92 -3.98 -7.07
C LEU A 104 -24.96 -3.66 -5.98
N GLU A 105 -25.99 -4.48 -5.86
CA GLU A 105 -27.03 -4.38 -4.83
C GLU A 105 -26.43 -4.55 -3.44
N LEU A 106 -25.58 -5.56 -3.27
CA LEU A 106 -24.82 -5.75 -2.03
C LEU A 106 -23.93 -4.52 -1.73
N ALA A 107 -23.22 -3.98 -2.72
CA ALA A 107 -22.38 -2.80 -2.53
C ALA A 107 -23.21 -1.57 -2.12
N ASN A 108 -24.36 -1.34 -2.78
CA ASN A 108 -25.27 -0.25 -2.45
C ASN A 108 -25.88 -0.41 -1.05
N ALA A 109 -26.27 -1.63 -0.65
CA ALA A 109 -26.79 -1.91 0.68
C ALA A 109 -25.72 -1.73 1.77
N LEU A 110 -24.46 -2.13 1.50
CA LEU A 110 -23.35 -1.93 2.42
C LEU A 110 -22.97 -0.45 2.57
N ALA A 111 -22.97 0.32 1.48
CA ALA A 111 -22.64 1.74 1.48
C ALA A 111 -23.85 2.67 1.68
N SER A 112 -25.03 2.12 2.02
CA SER A 112 -26.23 2.89 2.28
C SER A 112 -26.06 3.77 3.52
N ALA A 113 -26.61 4.98 3.48
CA ALA A 113 -26.67 5.88 4.65
C ALA A 113 -27.49 5.27 5.81
N GLU A 114 -28.39 4.34 5.51
CA GLU A 114 -29.20 3.62 6.50
C GLU A 114 -28.40 2.51 7.22
N ASN A 115 -27.20 2.17 6.72
CA ASN A 115 -26.30 1.22 7.34
C ASN A 115 -25.15 1.94 8.07
N PRO A 116 -25.28 2.22 9.38
CA PRO A 116 -24.25 2.95 10.12
C PRO A 116 -22.96 2.14 10.34
N LEU A 117 -23.02 0.81 10.19
CA LEU A 117 -21.88 -0.06 10.51
C LEU A 117 -20.68 0.24 9.60
N THR A 118 -20.91 0.35 8.30
CA THR A 118 -19.84 0.60 7.32
C THR A 118 -19.12 1.91 7.62
N ALA A 119 -19.86 2.98 7.91
CA ALA A 119 -19.31 4.28 8.27
C ALA A 119 -18.51 4.24 9.59
N ARG A 120 -19.06 3.61 10.64
CA ARG A 120 -18.36 3.44 11.93
C ARG A 120 -17.05 2.65 11.77
N VAL A 121 -17.08 1.58 10.99
CA VAL A 121 -15.96 0.66 10.74
C VAL A 121 -14.81 1.34 10.00
N ILE A 122 -15.10 2.16 8.98
CA ILE A 122 -14.07 2.90 8.24
C ILE A 122 -13.54 4.10 9.02
N VAL A 123 -14.41 4.85 9.71
CA VAL A 123 -14.00 5.97 10.59
C VAL A 123 -13.05 5.46 11.66
N ASN A 124 -13.37 4.33 12.30
CA ASN A 124 -12.50 3.74 13.32
C ASN A 124 -11.13 3.32 12.78
N ARG A 125 -11.05 2.84 11.53
CA ARG A 125 -9.79 2.51 10.87
C ARG A 125 -8.96 3.75 10.57
N VAL A 126 -9.58 4.80 10.06
CA VAL A 126 -8.91 6.08 9.80
C VAL A 126 -8.40 6.68 11.11
N TRP A 127 -9.22 6.65 12.17
CA TRP A 127 -8.81 7.04 13.51
C TRP A 127 -7.61 6.24 14.00
N ALA A 128 -7.64 4.91 13.87
CA ALA A 128 -6.54 4.04 14.27
C ALA A 128 -5.23 4.34 13.50
N GLY A 129 -5.31 4.74 12.22
CA GLY A 129 -4.14 5.14 11.44
C GLY A 129 -3.43 6.38 12.00
N HIS A 130 -4.18 7.28 12.63
CA HIS A 130 -3.67 8.52 13.21
C HIS A 130 -3.23 8.36 14.67
N PHE A 131 -4.03 7.66 15.49
CA PHE A 131 -3.81 7.51 16.94
C PHE A 131 -3.17 6.18 17.34
N GLY A 132 -2.86 5.30 16.38
CA GLY A 132 -2.34 3.94 16.59
C GLY A 132 -3.40 2.90 16.95
N TYR A 133 -4.44 3.32 17.67
CA TYR A 133 -5.60 2.51 18.08
C TYR A 133 -6.91 3.18 17.68
N GLY A 134 -7.90 2.37 17.31
CA GLY A 134 -9.26 2.86 17.07
C GLY A 134 -9.98 3.20 18.36
N LEU A 135 -11.05 3.99 18.26
CA LEU A 135 -12.02 4.17 19.34
C LEU A 135 -12.62 2.83 19.79
N VAL A 136 -12.80 1.90 18.84
CA VAL A 136 -13.01 0.48 19.06
C VAL A 136 -11.70 -0.24 18.76
N ARG A 137 -11.10 -0.90 19.76
CA ARG A 137 -9.80 -1.57 19.61
C ARG A 137 -9.85 -2.87 18.80
N THR A 138 -11.05 -3.40 18.54
CA THR A 138 -11.31 -4.54 17.66
C THR A 138 -11.80 -4.09 16.28
N PRO A 139 -10.92 -3.66 15.35
CA PRO A 139 -11.32 -3.00 14.10
C PRO A 139 -12.19 -3.87 13.18
N SER A 140 -12.08 -5.21 13.26
CA SER A 140 -12.91 -6.14 12.46
C SER A 140 -14.07 -6.76 13.23
N ASN A 141 -14.29 -6.40 14.50
CA ASN A 141 -15.39 -6.94 15.29
C ASN A 141 -16.07 -5.82 16.08
N PHE A 142 -17.22 -5.36 15.54
CA PHE A 142 -18.10 -4.36 16.15
C PHE A 142 -19.36 -5.00 16.76
N GLY A 143 -19.42 -6.34 16.80
CA GLY A 143 -20.53 -7.10 17.37
C GLY A 143 -20.41 -7.24 18.89
N GLN A 144 -21.25 -8.10 19.48
CA GLN A 144 -21.32 -8.30 20.93
C GLN A 144 -20.02 -8.87 21.54
N VAL A 145 -19.23 -9.58 20.73
CA VAL A 145 -17.93 -10.16 21.13
C VAL A 145 -16.77 -9.16 20.93
N GLY A 146 -17.03 -8.03 20.27
CA GLY A 146 -16.06 -6.96 20.08
C GLY A 146 -15.97 -6.03 21.30
N GLU A 147 -14.92 -5.21 21.33
CA GLU A 147 -14.81 -4.16 22.34
C GLU A 147 -15.81 -3.03 22.10
N ARG A 148 -16.30 -2.44 23.19
CA ARG A 148 -17.12 -1.21 23.11
C ARG A 148 -16.24 0.01 22.80
N PRO A 149 -16.77 0.98 22.03
CA PRO A 149 -16.05 2.22 21.76
C PRO A 149 -15.70 2.95 23.06
N SER A 150 -14.48 3.49 23.16
CA SER A 150 -14.11 4.38 24.27
C SER A 150 -14.97 5.64 24.29
N HIS A 151 -15.25 6.22 23.13
CA HIS A 151 -16.04 7.43 22.95
C HIS A 151 -17.18 7.18 21.95
N PRO A 152 -18.32 6.60 22.37
CA PRO A 152 -19.42 6.25 21.48
C PRO A 152 -19.99 7.47 20.74
N GLY A 153 -20.24 8.58 21.46
CA GLY A 153 -20.78 9.80 20.85
C GLY A 153 -19.85 10.42 19.79
N LEU A 154 -18.53 10.33 20.00
CA LEU A 154 -17.55 10.78 19.02
C LEU A 154 -17.54 9.90 17.77
N LEU A 155 -17.56 8.57 17.95
CA LEU A 155 -17.62 7.63 16.84
C LEU A 155 -18.88 7.86 16.00
N ASP A 156 -20.01 8.09 16.65
CA ASP A 156 -21.30 8.34 15.99
C ASP A 156 -21.30 9.66 15.24
N TYR A 157 -20.80 10.73 15.87
CA TYR A 157 -20.63 12.03 15.21
C TYR A 157 -19.77 11.91 13.95
N LEU A 158 -18.59 11.27 14.05
CA LEU A 158 -17.69 11.12 12.91
C LEU A 158 -18.29 10.24 11.81
N ALA A 159 -19.03 9.18 12.16
CA ALA A 159 -19.69 8.31 11.20
C ALA A 159 -20.79 9.05 10.43
N VAL A 160 -21.69 9.77 11.12
CA VAL A 160 -22.74 10.57 10.49
C VAL A 160 -22.12 11.65 9.61
N TRP A 161 -21.16 12.41 10.14
CA TRP A 161 -20.47 13.46 9.40
C TRP A 161 -19.80 12.91 8.12
N PHE A 162 -19.20 11.73 8.20
CA PHE A 162 -18.53 11.10 7.06
C PHE A 162 -19.50 10.77 5.93
N VAL A 163 -20.69 10.26 6.26
CA VAL A 163 -21.77 9.99 5.29
C VAL A 163 -22.27 11.31 4.69
N GLU A 164 -22.54 12.32 5.52
CA GLU A 164 -23.01 13.66 5.07
C GLU A 164 -22.00 14.36 4.16
N LYS A 165 -20.70 14.14 4.36
CA LYS A 165 -19.63 14.70 3.51
C LYS A 165 -19.27 13.80 2.33
N SER A 166 -20.22 12.96 1.90
CA SER A 166 -20.13 12.12 0.71
C SER A 166 -18.97 11.12 0.78
N TRP A 167 -18.75 10.53 1.96
CA TRP A 167 -17.75 9.48 2.17
C TRP A 167 -16.31 9.91 1.82
N SER A 168 -16.01 11.21 1.91
CA SER A 168 -14.71 11.75 1.51
C SER A 168 -13.64 11.51 2.58
N LEU A 169 -12.76 10.53 2.35
CA LEU A 169 -11.64 10.23 3.25
C LEU A 169 -10.74 11.46 3.47
N LYS A 170 -10.48 12.26 2.43
CA LYS A 170 -9.66 13.48 2.53
C LYS A 170 -10.25 14.49 3.52
N LYS A 171 -11.57 14.68 3.50
CA LYS A 171 -12.26 15.58 4.44
C LYS A 171 -12.20 15.01 5.87
N LEU A 172 -12.39 13.70 6.04
CA LEU A 172 -12.31 13.03 7.34
C LEU A 172 -10.91 13.15 7.96
N HIS A 173 -9.85 12.88 7.18
CA HIS A 173 -8.48 13.09 7.65
C HIS A 173 -8.28 14.54 8.10
N ARG A 174 -8.69 15.53 7.30
CA ARG A 174 -8.55 16.95 7.67
C ARG A 174 -9.27 17.29 8.98
N LEU A 175 -10.50 16.81 9.16
CA LEU A 175 -11.27 17.02 10.40
C LEU A 175 -10.51 16.48 11.62
N ILE A 176 -9.96 15.27 11.53
CA ILE A 176 -9.21 14.65 12.63
C ILE A 176 -7.91 15.42 12.89
N LEU A 177 -7.13 15.72 11.84
CA LEU A 177 -5.84 16.41 11.96
C LEU A 177 -5.96 17.85 12.50
N GLN A 178 -7.12 18.49 12.34
CA GLN A 178 -7.42 19.82 12.87
C GLN A 178 -8.04 19.80 14.27
N SER A 179 -8.25 18.62 14.87
CA SER A 179 -8.79 18.51 16.22
C SER A 179 -7.74 18.84 17.28
N ALA A 180 -8.19 19.40 18.40
CA ALA A 180 -7.31 19.63 19.56
C ALA A 180 -6.68 18.31 20.05
N THR A 181 -7.42 17.19 19.98
CA THR A 181 -6.94 15.86 20.38
C THR A 181 -5.77 15.39 19.53
N TYR A 182 -5.79 15.60 18.21
CA TYR A 182 -4.66 15.22 17.35
C TYR A 182 -3.43 16.13 17.56
N GLN A 183 -3.65 17.38 17.95
CA GLN A 183 -2.60 18.38 18.14
C GLN A 183 -2.00 18.39 19.55
N GLN A 184 -2.40 17.45 20.42
CA GLN A 184 -1.78 17.25 21.72
C GLN A 184 -0.32 16.81 21.59
N ALA A 185 0.51 17.13 22.58
CA ALA A 185 1.85 16.58 22.69
C ALA A 185 1.83 15.18 23.35
N SER A 186 2.85 14.36 23.12
CA SER A 186 3.06 13.08 23.81
C SER A 186 3.67 13.19 25.23
N SER A 187 3.65 14.38 25.84
CA SER A 187 4.24 14.64 27.16
C SER A 187 3.69 13.70 28.25
N PHE A 188 4.56 13.28 29.17
CA PHE A 188 4.19 12.38 30.25
C PHE A 188 3.66 13.18 31.46
N ASP A 189 2.52 12.75 32.00
CA ASP A 189 1.97 13.22 33.27
C ASP A 189 1.70 12.01 34.16
N ALA A 190 2.24 12.03 35.38
CA ALA A 190 2.16 10.88 36.29
C ALA A 190 0.73 10.60 36.76
N LYS A 191 -0.07 11.64 37.01
CA LYS A 191 -1.45 11.48 37.50
C LYS A 191 -2.36 10.89 36.43
N ASN A 192 -2.24 11.40 35.20
CA ASN A 192 -3.01 10.89 34.07
C ASN A 192 -2.56 9.46 33.70
N TYR A 193 -1.27 9.16 33.81
CA TYR A 193 -0.76 7.82 33.57
C TYR A 193 -1.28 6.81 34.60
N GLU A 194 -1.37 7.17 35.88
CA GLU A 194 -1.97 6.29 36.89
C GLU A 194 -3.47 6.04 36.64
N ALA A 195 -4.21 7.05 36.17
CA ALA A 195 -5.64 6.93 35.90
C ALA A 195 -5.96 6.19 34.58
N ASP A 196 -5.16 6.41 33.53
CA ASP A 196 -5.33 5.82 32.20
C ASP A 196 -3.97 5.50 31.55
N PRO A 197 -3.31 4.41 31.99
CA PRO A 197 -1.98 4.03 31.50
C PRO A 197 -1.94 3.75 29.99
N GLU A 198 -3.06 3.26 29.44
CA GLU A 198 -3.19 2.89 28.03
C GLU A 198 -3.67 4.05 27.14
N ASN A 199 -3.85 5.24 27.72
CA ASN A 199 -4.30 6.44 27.03
C ASN A 199 -5.60 6.23 26.22
N ARG A 200 -6.56 5.47 26.78
CA ARG A 200 -7.87 5.21 26.17
C ARG A 200 -8.75 6.46 26.11
N LEU A 201 -8.56 7.38 27.05
CA LEU A 201 -9.24 8.67 27.16
C LEU A 201 -8.53 9.79 26.39
N LEU A 202 -7.39 9.50 25.75
CA LEU A 202 -6.68 10.41 24.85
C LEU A 202 -6.29 11.72 25.55
N TRP A 203 -5.62 11.60 26.70
CA TRP A 203 -5.09 12.74 27.46
C TRP A 203 -3.76 13.25 26.91
N ARG A 204 -3.12 12.49 26.01
CA ARG A 204 -1.93 12.87 25.24
C ARG A 204 -1.95 12.25 23.85
N MET A 205 -1.03 12.68 22.98
CA MET A 205 -0.78 11.95 21.74
C MET A 205 -0.05 10.61 22.01
N ASN A 206 -0.36 9.61 21.19
CA ASN A 206 0.28 8.30 21.28
C ASN A 206 1.55 8.28 20.44
N ARG A 207 2.68 7.93 21.07
CA ARG A 207 3.91 7.62 20.33
C ARG A 207 3.68 6.44 19.40
N ARG A 208 3.92 6.63 18.11
CA ARG A 208 3.66 5.63 17.09
C ARG A 208 4.90 5.37 16.26
N ARG A 209 5.28 4.09 16.18
CA ARG A 209 6.32 3.66 15.25
C ARG A 209 5.83 3.77 13.81
N LEU A 210 6.67 4.31 12.94
CA LEU A 210 6.41 4.33 11.50
C LEU A 210 6.37 2.90 10.94
N GLU A 211 5.39 2.66 10.09
CA GLU A 211 5.31 1.46 9.28
C GLU A 211 6.42 1.47 8.20
N ILE A 212 6.73 0.32 7.59
CA ILE A 212 7.82 0.22 6.60
C ILE A 212 7.65 1.19 5.43
N GLU A 213 6.43 1.41 4.98
CA GLU A 213 6.12 2.28 3.83
C GLU A 213 6.45 3.76 4.11
N PRO A 214 5.88 4.41 5.14
CA PRO A 214 6.26 5.78 5.48
C PRO A 214 7.71 5.89 5.99
N TRP A 215 8.25 4.88 6.67
CA TRP A 215 9.65 4.91 7.12
C TRP A 215 10.63 4.93 5.94
N ARG A 216 10.46 4.02 4.98
CA ARG A 216 11.27 4.00 3.75
C ARG A 216 11.09 5.27 2.93
N ASP A 217 9.84 5.75 2.79
CA ASP A 217 9.55 6.99 2.06
C ASP A 217 10.17 8.21 2.75
N ALA A 218 10.17 8.27 4.08
CA ALA A 218 10.83 9.32 4.85
C ALA A 218 12.34 9.32 4.60
N MET A 219 12.99 8.14 4.59
CA MET A 219 14.43 8.04 4.29
C MET A 219 14.78 8.59 2.92
N LEU A 220 14.00 8.24 1.90
CA LEU A 220 14.17 8.77 0.55
C LEU A 220 13.88 10.27 0.48
N ALA A 221 12.91 10.77 1.25
CA ALA A 221 12.55 12.18 1.27
C ALA A 221 13.65 13.04 1.89
N VAL A 222 14.18 12.64 3.05
CA VAL A 222 15.25 13.37 3.75
C VAL A 222 16.58 13.26 3.01
N SER A 223 16.87 12.12 2.35
CA SER A 223 18.05 12.01 1.49
C SER A 223 17.93 12.76 0.16
N GLY A 224 16.74 13.24 -0.20
CA GLY A 224 16.49 14.00 -1.43
C GLY A 224 16.34 13.14 -2.68
N GLU A 225 16.04 11.85 -2.51
CA GLU A 225 15.97 10.87 -3.59
C GLU A 225 14.53 10.49 -3.97
N LEU A 226 13.55 10.81 -3.13
CA LEU A 226 12.16 10.37 -3.32
C LEU A 226 11.57 10.84 -4.65
N ASP A 227 11.20 9.89 -5.49
CA ASP A 227 10.45 10.11 -6.72
C ASP A 227 8.94 10.13 -6.44
N LEU A 228 8.31 11.29 -6.69
CA LEU A 228 6.90 11.56 -6.49
C LEU A 228 6.03 11.29 -7.73
N THR A 229 6.61 10.77 -8.82
CA THR A 229 5.87 10.44 -10.06
C THR A 229 4.72 9.49 -9.76
N LEU A 230 3.51 9.87 -10.21
CA LEU A 230 2.28 9.11 -10.00
C LEU A 230 2.02 8.15 -11.17
N GLY A 231 1.53 6.94 -10.86
CA GLY A 231 1.15 5.92 -11.85
C GLY A 231 2.31 5.03 -12.30
N GLY A 232 2.18 4.35 -13.44
CA GLY A 232 3.22 3.47 -13.98
C GLY A 232 3.41 2.14 -13.24
N PRO A 233 4.31 1.26 -13.73
CA PRO A 233 4.47 -0.09 -13.21
C PRO A 233 5.10 -0.10 -11.81
N SER A 234 4.74 -1.12 -11.02
CA SER A 234 5.39 -1.40 -9.74
C SER A 234 6.84 -1.86 -9.94
N LYS A 235 7.73 -1.47 -9.03
CA LYS A 235 9.14 -1.89 -9.03
C LYS A 235 9.47 -2.68 -7.77
N LYS A 236 10.40 -3.64 -7.87
CA LYS A 236 10.87 -4.37 -6.68
C LYS A 236 11.59 -3.45 -5.71
N LEU A 237 11.51 -3.73 -4.41
CA LEU A 237 12.10 -2.86 -3.37
C LEU A 237 13.59 -3.13 -3.15
N ASP A 238 14.06 -4.33 -3.50
CA ASP A 238 15.48 -4.72 -3.55
C ASP A 238 16.29 -4.00 -4.65
N ASP A 239 15.63 -3.46 -5.67
CA ASP A 239 16.26 -2.66 -6.71
C ASP A 239 16.83 -1.36 -6.14
N ALA A 240 18.16 -1.25 -6.20
CA ALA A 240 18.96 -0.08 -5.86
C ALA A 240 18.42 1.25 -6.40
N ASN A 241 17.88 1.21 -7.63
CA ASN A 241 17.41 2.38 -8.35
C ASN A 241 15.94 2.69 -8.08
N ASN A 242 15.25 1.85 -7.32
CA ASN A 242 13.88 2.12 -6.93
C ASN A 242 13.83 3.20 -5.84
N LYS A 243 13.66 4.44 -6.29
CA LYS A 243 13.48 5.62 -5.43
C LYS A 243 12.02 6.08 -5.34
N ARG A 244 11.09 5.30 -5.89
CA ARG A 244 9.67 5.63 -5.88
C ARG A 244 9.09 5.45 -4.48
N ARG A 245 7.98 6.14 -4.23
CA ARG A 245 7.12 5.89 -3.06
C ARG A 245 6.84 4.40 -2.92
N THR A 246 6.90 3.90 -1.69
CA THR A 246 6.75 2.47 -1.36
C THR A 246 5.37 1.93 -1.77
N LEU A 247 4.39 2.82 -1.95
CA LEU A 247 3.09 2.51 -2.59
C LEU A 247 3.23 1.85 -3.98
N TYR A 248 4.29 2.16 -4.73
CA TYR A 248 4.61 1.56 -6.03
C TYR A 248 5.60 0.39 -5.92
N GLY A 249 5.84 -0.11 -4.71
CA GLY A 249 6.60 -1.33 -4.47
C GLY A 249 5.86 -2.57 -4.99
N PHE A 250 6.58 -3.48 -5.62
CA PHE A 250 6.03 -4.75 -6.07
C PHE A 250 5.81 -5.69 -4.88
N VAL A 251 4.57 -6.13 -4.67
CA VAL A 251 4.19 -7.09 -3.63
C VAL A 251 3.79 -8.41 -4.27
N SER A 252 4.52 -9.48 -3.95
CA SER A 252 4.19 -10.83 -4.40
C SER A 252 3.52 -11.62 -3.29
N ARG A 253 2.42 -12.30 -3.63
CA ARG A 253 1.71 -13.23 -2.75
C ARG A 253 2.47 -14.54 -2.50
N HIS A 254 3.38 -14.90 -3.40
CA HIS A 254 4.17 -16.14 -3.27
C HIS A 254 5.51 -15.92 -2.56
N ARG A 255 6.13 -14.75 -2.75
CA ARG A 255 7.44 -14.42 -2.18
C ARG A 255 7.47 -12.94 -1.82
N LEU A 256 7.03 -12.63 -0.60
CA LEU A 256 7.10 -11.27 -0.07
C LEU A 256 8.56 -10.80 0.01
N ASP A 257 8.78 -9.52 -0.26
CA ASP A 257 10.09 -8.88 -0.16
C ASP A 257 10.66 -8.98 1.27
N GLU A 258 11.97 -9.19 1.39
CA GLU A 258 12.61 -9.41 2.69
C GLU A 258 12.55 -8.18 3.59
N LEU A 259 12.66 -6.97 3.03
CA LEU A 259 12.53 -5.72 3.77
C LEU A 259 11.11 -5.58 4.31
N LEU A 260 10.09 -5.83 3.47
CA LEU A 260 8.69 -5.78 3.91
C LEU A 260 8.43 -6.78 5.03
N ARG A 261 8.89 -8.02 4.88
CA ARG A 261 8.73 -9.07 5.90
C ARG A 261 9.45 -8.71 7.20
N LEU A 262 10.66 -8.16 7.12
CA LEU A 262 11.46 -7.80 8.30
C LEU A 262 10.80 -6.71 9.14
N PHE A 263 10.08 -5.78 8.51
CA PHE A 263 9.39 -4.66 9.16
C PHE A 263 7.86 -4.86 9.21
N ASP A 264 7.45 -6.09 9.52
CA ASP A 264 6.09 -6.49 9.85
C ASP A 264 5.02 -6.13 8.80
N PHE A 265 5.35 -6.14 7.51
CA PHE A 265 4.35 -5.98 6.47
C PHE A 265 3.31 -7.12 6.53
N PRO A 266 1.99 -6.82 6.46
CA PRO A 266 0.97 -7.85 6.54
C PRO A 266 1.09 -8.91 5.45
N ASP A 267 0.81 -10.18 5.79
CA ASP A 267 0.80 -11.25 4.79
C ASP A 267 -0.27 -10.97 3.72
N PRO A 268 0.13 -10.84 2.43
CA PRO A 268 -0.77 -10.49 1.34
C PRO A 268 -1.77 -11.59 0.96
N ASN A 269 -1.69 -12.78 1.57
CA ASN A 269 -2.61 -13.90 1.35
C ASN A 269 -3.78 -13.93 2.33
N ILE A 270 -3.71 -13.17 3.44
CA ILE A 270 -4.74 -13.16 4.48
C ILE A 270 -5.23 -11.74 4.75
N THR A 271 -6.44 -11.63 5.29
CA THR A 271 -6.95 -10.35 5.74
C THR A 271 -6.32 -9.98 7.08
N SER A 272 -5.66 -8.83 7.14
CA SER A 272 -5.14 -8.28 8.39
C SER A 272 -5.99 -7.10 8.85
N ALA A 273 -6.52 -7.20 10.07
CA ALA A 273 -7.30 -6.13 10.70
C ALA A 273 -6.42 -5.01 11.25
N ARG A 274 -5.18 -5.36 11.63
CA ARG A 274 -4.16 -4.48 12.21
C ARG A 274 -2.79 -5.09 11.99
N ARG A 275 -1.78 -4.24 11.75
CA ARG A 275 -0.39 -4.66 11.69
C ARG A 275 0.13 -5.04 13.09
N THR A 276 0.75 -6.19 13.20
CA THR A 276 1.52 -6.54 14.40
C THR A 276 2.83 -5.76 14.39
N THR A 277 3.27 -5.23 15.51
CA THR A 277 4.56 -4.56 15.61
C THR A 277 5.52 -5.40 16.44
N THR A 278 6.63 -5.81 15.86
CA THR A 278 7.68 -6.54 16.57
C THR A 278 8.89 -5.63 16.79
N THR A 279 9.58 -5.83 17.90
CA THR A 279 10.84 -5.13 18.21
C THR A 279 11.93 -6.19 18.32
N VAL A 280 12.54 -6.52 17.19
CA VAL A 280 13.55 -7.60 17.10
C VAL A 280 14.94 -7.04 16.79
N PRO A 281 16.02 -7.61 17.36
CA PRO A 281 17.38 -7.16 17.09
C PRO A 281 17.74 -7.15 15.59
N LEU A 282 17.17 -8.06 14.81
CA LEU A 282 17.42 -8.15 13.37
C LEU A 282 17.00 -6.89 12.61
N GLN A 283 15.92 -6.21 13.03
CA GLN A 283 15.52 -4.93 12.45
C GLN A 283 16.59 -3.86 12.71
N GLN A 284 17.13 -3.79 13.93
CA GLN A 284 18.19 -2.83 14.24
C GLN A 284 19.50 -3.16 13.54
N LEU A 285 19.87 -4.44 13.45
CA LEU A 285 21.04 -4.88 12.69
C LEU A 285 20.93 -4.51 11.22
N PHE A 286 19.74 -4.61 10.63
CA PHE A 286 19.48 -4.14 9.27
C PHE A 286 19.66 -2.61 9.16
N VAL A 287 19.13 -1.85 10.11
CA VAL A 287 19.25 -0.38 10.14
C VAL A 287 20.72 0.05 10.20
N LEU A 288 21.55 -0.65 10.97
CA LEU A 288 22.95 -0.29 11.16
C LEU A 288 23.86 -0.74 10.00
N ASN A 289 23.55 -1.86 9.33
CA ASN A 289 24.51 -2.52 8.43
C ASN A 289 24.05 -2.69 6.98
N SER A 290 22.79 -2.40 6.66
CA SER A 290 22.29 -2.66 5.30
C SER A 290 22.84 -1.67 4.27
N GLU A 291 23.14 -2.18 3.07
CA GLU A 291 23.49 -1.34 1.91
C GLU A 291 22.39 -0.32 1.56
N PHE A 292 21.13 -0.63 1.90
CA PHE A 292 20.05 0.34 1.78
C PHE A 292 20.32 1.58 2.64
N MET A 293 20.58 1.39 3.94
CA MET A 293 20.84 2.47 4.89
C MET A 293 22.10 3.25 4.55
N MET A 294 23.19 2.55 4.24
CA MET A 294 24.47 3.16 3.86
C MET A 294 24.33 4.11 2.66
N ARG A 295 23.54 3.73 1.65
CA ARG A 295 23.29 4.59 0.48
C ARG A 295 22.47 5.83 0.84
N ARG A 296 21.48 5.71 1.72
CA ARG A 296 20.68 6.86 2.18
C ARG A 296 21.50 7.81 3.04
N ALA A 297 22.37 7.28 3.90
CA ALA A 297 23.33 8.07 4.66
C ALA A 297 24.28 8.87 3.75
N ARG A 298 24.83 8.25 2.70
CA ARG A 298 25.66 8.93 1.68
C ARG A 298 24.93 10.03 0.94
N ALA A 299 23.70 9.76 0.48
CA ALA A 299 22.89 10.74 -0.20
C ALA A 299 22.50 11.91 0.72
N LEU A 300 22.15 11.62 1.97
CA LEU A 300 21.88 12.64 2.99
C LEU A 300 23.13 13.48 3.27
N ALA A 301 24.31 12.87 3.47
CA ALA A 301 25.57 13.58 3.68
C ALA A 301 25.90 14.50 2.50
N THR A 302 25.70 14.05 1.25
CA THR A 302 25.88 14.90 0.06
C THR A 302 24.92 16.08 0.06
N ARG A 303 23.67 15.87 0.49
CA ARG A 303 22.68 16.95 0.63
C ARG A 303 23.04 17.96 1.72
N LEU A 304 23.69 17.51 2.80
CA LEU A 304 24.16 18.36 3.90
C LEU A 304 25.41 19.17 3.53
N LYS A 305 26.24 18.69 2.58
CA LYS A 305 27.46 19.38 2.10
C LYS A 305 27.21 20.52 1.09
N LYS A 306 25.97 20.89 0.76
CA LYS A 306 25.72 21.92 -0.27
C LYS A 306 26.45 23.24 0.08
N ASP A 307 27.05 23.84 -0.95
CA ASP A 307 28.12 24.87 -0.92
C ASP A 307 27.86 26.15 -0.09
N ASP A 308 26.63 26.37 0.42
CA ASP A 308 26.29 27.54 1.26
C ASP A 308 26.49 27.29 2.79
N MET A 309 26.90 26.09 3.21
CA MET A 309 27.03 25.72 4.64
C MET A 309 28.50 25.70 5.09
N ALA A 310 29.00 26.87 5.51
CA ALA A 310 30.41 27.09 5.82
C ALA A 310 30.89 26.54 7.20
N ASP A 311 29.99 26.09 8.08
CA ASP A 311 30.30 25.68 9.46
C ASP A 311 29.59 24.36 9.84
N ASP A 312 30.29 23.51 10.61
CA ASP A 312 29.79 22.23 11.13
C ASP A 312 28.52 22.45 11.96
N SER A 313 28.44 23.55 12.72
CA SER A 313 27.26 23.92 13.50
C SER A 313 26.02 24.09 12.63
N GLU A 314 26.16 24.73 11.47
CA GLU A 314 25.04 24.93 10.56
C GLU A 314 24.63 23.62 9.87
N GLN A 315 25.59 22.77 9.51
CA GLN A 315 25.31 21.44 8.96
C GLN A 315 24.50 20.59 9.95
N VAL A 316 24.89 20.57 11.24
CA VAL A 316 24.15 19.86 12.29
C VAL A 316 22.74 20.42 12.45
N LYS A 317 22.57 21.75 12.54
CA LYS A 317 21.24 22.37 12.63
C LYS A 317 20.36 22.03 11.43
N PHE A 318 20.93 22.03 10.22
CA PHE A 318 20.19 21.68 9.02
C PHE A 318 19.82 20.20 8.97
N ALA A 319 20.71 19.31 9.40
CA ALA A 319 20.42 17.89 9.51
C ALA A 319 19.23 17.62 10.44
N TYR A 320 19.20 18.23 11.63
CA TYR A 320 18.08 18.09 12.57
C TYR A 320 16.77 18.63 12.01
N ARG A 321 16.79 19.81 11.36
CA ARG A 321 15.59 20.37 10.72
C ARG A 321 15.05 19.47 9.62
N LEU A 322 15.94 18.80 8.88
CA LEU A 322 15.58 17.94 7.76
C LEU A 322 15.08 16.57 8.21
N VAL A 323 15.74 15.96 9.20
CA VAL A 323 15.47 14.59 9.66
C VAL A 323 14.35 14.55 10.70
N TYR A 324 14.32 15.50 11.64
CA TYR A 324 13.38 15.52 12.77
C TYR A 324 12.37 16.69 12.72
N GLY A 325 12.53 17.65 11.81
CA GLY A 325 11.61 18.79 11.70
C GLY A 325 11.75 19.82 12.84
N ARG A 326 12.81 19.75 13.65
CA ARG A 326 13.11 20.68 14.75
C ARG A 326 14.57 21.12 14.74
N SER A 327 14.89 22.14 15.54
CA SER A 327 16.28 22.50 15.83
C SER A 327 16.87 21.58 16.90
N PRO A 328 18.19 21.31 16.87
CA PRO A 328 18.85 20.56 17.93
C PRO A 328 18.86 21.36 19.23
N VAL A 329 18.81 20.68 20.38
CA VAL A 329 19.08 21.33 21.67
C VAL A 329 20.58 21.60 21.83
N PRO A 330 21.02 22.51 22.73
CA PRO A 330 22.45 22.87 22.84
C PRO A 330 23.40 21.67 23.02
N ALA A 331 23.02 20.68 23.84
CA ALA A 331 23.81 19.48 24.06
C ALA A 331 23.90 18.59 22.80
N GLU A 332 22.83 18.48 22.02
CA GLU A 332 22.82 17.72 20.74
C GLU A 332 23.70 18.41 19.69
N LEU A 333 23.68 19.75 19.67
CA LEU A 333 24.51 20.54 18.77
C LEU A 333 25.99 20.36 19.09
N GLU A 334 26.35 20.48 20.37
CA GLU A 334 27.72 20.28 20.85
C GLU A 334 28.23 18.87 20.51
N LEU A 335 27.44 17.84 20.83
CA LEU A 335 27.78 16.45 20.49
C LEU A 335 27.92 16.22 18.98
N GLY A 336 27.04 16.81 18.17
CA GLY A 336 27.10 16.69 16.71
C GLY A 336 28.36 17.32 16.12
N VAL A 337 28.71 18.54 16.57
CA VAL A 337 29.93 19.23 16.12
C VAL A 337 31.17 18.47 16.60
N GLN A 338 31.21 18.05 17.86
CA GLN A 338 32.30 17.25 18.40
C GLN A 338 32.47 15.95 17.62
N PHE A 339 31.38 15.27 17.26
CA PHE A 339 31.44 14.04 16.47
C PHE A 339 32.07 14.28 15.10
N LEU A 340 31.62 15.31 14.36
CA LEU A 340 32.15 15.64 13.04
C LEU A 340 33.65 15.99 13.07
N GLN A 341 34.13 16.59 14.17
CA GLN A 341 35.54 16.92 14.38
C GLN A 341 36.38 15.74 14.88
N SER A 342 35.77 14.81 15.62
CA SER A 342 36.47 13.67 16.24
C SER A 342 36.74 12.51 15.30
N VAL A 343 35.93 12.36 14.25
CA VAL A 343 36.14 11.31 13.26
C VAL A 343 37.24 11.79 12.33
N ASP A 344 38.47 11.52 12.75
CA ASP A 344 39.66 11.61 11.92
C ASP A 344 39.45 10.81 10.63
N GLU A 345 40.14 11.21 9.56
CA GLU A 345 40.22 10.46 8.30
C GLU A 345 40.95 9.11 8.51
N ASP A 346 40.36 8.22 9.31
CA ASP A 346 40.78 6.84 9.42
C ASP A 346 40.61 6.23 8.03
N LYS A 347 41.74 6.11 7.32
CA LYS A 347 41.81 5.65 5.91
C LYS A 347 41.23 4.24 5.71
N GLU A 348 40.91 3.53 6.78
CA GLU A 348 40.26 2.21 6.76
C GLU A 348 38.72 2.27 6.75
N SER A 349 38.09 3.37 7.19
CA SER A 349 36.62 3.48 7.17
C SER A 349 36.11 3.79 5.77
N LYS A 350 35.19 2.94 5.27
CA LYS A 350 34.57 3.09 3.94
C LYS A 350 33.59 4.27 3.84
N ILE A 351 33.42 5.06 4.90
CA ILE A 351 32.45 6.15 5.04
C ILE A 351 33.03 7.32 5.83
N ASN A 352 32.82 8.55 5.35
CA ASN A 352 33.33 9.76 6.01
C ASN A 352 32.53 10.12 7.28
N ALA A 353 33.06 11.06 8.09
CA ALA A 353 32.44 11.53 9.33
C ALA A 353 30.97 11.93 9.17
N LEU A 354 30.65 12.69 8.12
CA LEU A 354 29.31 13.16 7.86
C LEU A 354 28.34 12.04 7.44
N GLU A 355 28.83 11.03 6.72
CA GLU A 355 28.07 9.83 6.38
C GLU A 355 27.75 9.00 7.62
N GLN A 356 28.70 8.86 8.55
CA GLN A 356 28.47 8.19 9.84
C GLN A 356 27.46 8.96 10.69
N PHE A 357 27.58 10.29 10.72
CA PHE A 357 26.63 11.16 11.41
C PHE A 357 25.22 11.03 10.80
N ALA A 358 25.10 11.09 9.47
CA ALA A 358 23.85 10.89 8.76
C ALA A 358 23.24 9.51 9.04
N LEU A 359 24.06 8.45 9.06
CA LEU A 359 23.62 7.10 9.42
C LEU A 359 23.09 7.04 10.85
N ALA A 360 23.78 7.68 11.81
CA ALA A 360 23.37 7.73 13.20
C ALA A 360 21.99 8.41 13.37
N LEU A 361 21.77 9.54 12.69
CA LEU A 361 20.48 10.23 12.70
C LEU A 361 19.36 9.38 12.08
N LEU A 362 19.61 8.75 10.93
CA LEU A 362 18.63 7.88 10.27
C LEU A 362 18.34 6.59 11.06
N SER A 363 19.25 6.18 11.93
CA SER A 363 19.15 4.98 12.77
C SER A 363 18.54 5.25 14.15
N SER A 364 18.22 6.51 14.46
CA SER A 364 17.71 6.89 15.77
C SER A 364 16.25 6.49 15.97
N ASN A 365 15.85 6.33 17.23
CA ASN A 365 14.44 6.14 17.57
C ASN A 365 13.60 7.36 17.18
N GLU A 366 14.15 8.57 17.25
CA GLU A 366 13.43 9.79 16.88
C GLU A 366 13.05 9.79 15.39
N PHE A 367 13.86 9.17 14.52
CA PHE A 367 13.49 9.00 13.12
C PHE A 367 12.39 7.95 12.90
N MET A 368 12.33 6.94 13.77
CA MET A 368 11.40 5.80 13.63
C MET A 368 10.04 6.03 14.29
N PHE A 369 9.92 6.98 15.21
CA PHE A 369 8.72 7.21 16.00
C PHE A 369 8.18 8.62 15.78
N LEU A 370 6.86 8.74 15.73
CA LEU A 370 6.12 10.01 15.77
C LEU A 370 5.59 10.22 17.18
N ASP A 371 5.73 11.44 17.71
CA ASP A 371 5.27 11.83 19.05
C ASP A 371 4.61 13.21 19.10
#